data_AF-A0A497KJ42-F1
#
_entry.id   AF-A0A497KJ42-F1
#
_cell.length_a   1.000
_cell.length_b   1.000
_cell.length_c   1.000
_cell.angle_alpha   90.00
_cell.angle_beta   90.00
_cell.angle_gamma   90.00
#
_symmetry.space_group_name_H-M   'P 1'
#
loop_
_entity.id
_entity.type
_entity.pdbx_description
1 polymer ?
#
loop_
_entity_poly.entity_id
_entity_poly.type
_entity_poly.pdbx_seq_one_letter_code
_entity_poly.pdbx_strand_id
1 'polypeptide(L)' 'MGKIRCTKVFAYGSLTNQKFVERLLGKKVKMLPAKLKGYRKIKLPGRKYPVAIKEENSLIKGKTSS' A
#
# COMPACT_ATOMS: atom_id res chain seq x y z
N MET A 1 15.50 -10.64 23.94
CA MET A 1 15.69 -10.50 22.48
C MET A 1 14.34 -10.43 21.78
N GLY A 2 13.92 -9.26 21.29
CA GLY A 2 12.64 -9.10 20.59
C GLY A 2 12.71 -9.61 19.16
N LYS A 3 11.76 -10.47 18.75
CA LYS A 3 11.64 -10.99 17.38
C LYS A 3 11.28 -9.83 16.45
N ILE A 4 12.18 -9.44 15.54
CA ILE A 4 11.89 -8.47 14.49
C ILE A 4 10.90 -9.12 13.52
N ARG A 5 9.62 -8.73 13.57
CA ARG A 5 8.62 -9.17 12.58
C ARG A 5 8.73 -8.29 11.34
N CYS A 6 9.19 -8.88 10.25
CA CYS A 6 9.16 -8.21 8.95
C CYS A 6 7.71 -8.15 8.46
N THR A 7 7.09 -6.97 8.56
CA THR A 7 5.70 -6.75 8.17
C THR A 7 5.67 -6.31 6.70
N LYS A 8 4.97 -7.07 5.85
CA LYS A 8 4.73 -6.68 4.45
C LYS A 8 3.50 -5.78 4.38
N VAL A 9 3.66 -4.61 3.76
CA VAL A 9 2.58 -3.62 3.61
C VAL A 9 2.27 -3.45 2.13
N PHE A 10 0.99 -3.54 1.77
CA PHE A 10 0.50 -3.20 0.44
C PHE A 10 0.07 -1.73 0.37
N ALA A 11 0.60 -1.00 -0.60
CA ALA A 11 0.31 0.41 -0.86
C ALA A 11 -0.41 0.58 -2.21
N TYR A 12 -1.42 1.45 -2.24
CA TYR A 12 -2.25 1.74 -3.41
C TYR A 12 -2.53 3.24 -3.64
N GLY A 13 -1.78 4.08 -2.93
CA GLY A 13 -1.85 5.54 -2.97
C GLY A 13 -0.45 6.15 -2.89
N SER A 14 -0.30 7.22 -2.11
CA SER A 14 0.96 7.98 -2.00
C SER A 14 2.18 7.12 -1.65
N LEU A 15 1.99 6.09 -0.83
CA LEU A 15 3.04 5.14 -0.43
C LEU A 15 3.51 4.21 -1.57
N THR A 16 3.00 4.35 -2.79
CA THR A 16 3.57 3.67 -3.99
C THR A 16 4.80 4.38 -4.56
N ASN A 17 5.05 5.63 -4.13
CA ASN A 17 6.22 6.40 -4.50
C ASN A 17 7.42 5.98 -3.63
N GLN A 18 8.43 5.37 -4.26
CA GLN A 18 9.64 4.87 -3.62
C GLN A 18 10.37 5.96 -2.82
N LYS A 19 10.69 7.09 -3.46
CA LYS A 19 11.45 8.19 -2.84
C LYS A 19 10.72 8.75 -1.62
N PHE A 20 9.39 8.87 -1.71
CA PHE A 20 8.58 9.33 -0.60
C PHE A 20 8.63 8.36 0.59
N VAL A 21 8.49 7.05 0.35
CA VAL A 21 8.57 6.02 1.39
C VAL A 21 9.96 5.97 2.03
N GLU A 22 11.03 6.03 1.23
CA GLU A 22 12.40 6.01 1.74
C GLU A 22 12.70 7.22 2.61
N ARG A 23 12.24 8.42 2.20
CA ARG A 23 12.35 9.64 3.00
C ARG A 23 11.55 9.55 4.29
N LEU A 24 10.32 9.01 4.23
CA LEU A 24 9.44 8.87 5.39
C LEU A 24 10.02 7.91 6.44
N LEU A 25 10.67 6.83 6.00
CA LEU A 25 11.20 5.78 6.88
C LEU A 25 12.67 5.99 7.26
N GLY A 26 13.36 6.95 6.65
CA GLY A 26 14.80 7.18 6.86
C GLY A 26 15.69 6.03 6.38
N LYS A 27 15.17 5.12 5.55
CA LYS A 27 15.90 3.95 5.05
C LYS A 27 15.42 3.52 3.68
N LYS A 28 16.27 2.80 2.95
CA LYS A 28 15.89 2.16 1.68
C LYS A 28 14.88 1.03 1.95
N VAL A 29 13.79 1.01 1.20
CA VAL A 29 12.76 -0.03 1.28
C VAL A 29 12.39 -0.46 -0.12
N LYS A 30 12.57 -1.73 -0.47
CA LYS A 30 12.22 -2.20 -1.81
C LYS A 30 10.70 -2.33 -1.94
N MET A 31 10.10 -1.55 -2.84
CA MET A 31 8.68 -1.66 -3.19
C MET A 31 8.53 -2.39 -4.52
N LEU A 32 7.80 -3.51 -4.52
CA LEU A 32 7.56 -4.34 -5.71
C LEU A 32 6.13 -4.15 -6.24
N PRO A 33 5.89 -4.14 -7.57
CA PRO A 33 4.53 -4.17 -8.11
C PRO A 33 3.72 -5.33 -7.55
N ALA A 34 2.49 -5.06 -7.14
CA ALA A 34 1.62 -6.04 -6.52
C ALA A 34 0.15 -5.79 -6.90
N LYS A 35 -0.68 -6.82 -6.69
CA LYS A 35 -2.13 -6.75 -6.89
C LYS A 35 -2.83 -7.25 -5.63
N LEU A 36 -3.78 -6.48 -5.12
CA LEU A 36 -4.64 -6.86 -4.00
C LEU A 36 -6.02 -7.26 -4.55
N LYS A 37 -6.30 -8.57 -4.52
CA LYS A 37 -7.58 -9.15 -4.95
C LYS A 37 -8.64 -9.00 -3.86
N GLY A 38 -9.90 -8.86 -4.24
CA GLY A 38 -11.04 -8.74 -3.31
C GLY A 38 -11.20 -7.34 -2.71
N TYR A 39 -10.53 -6.34 -3.29
CA TYR A 39 -10.65 -4.95 -2.87
C TYR A 39 -10.84 -4.02 -4.07
N ARG A 40 -11.66 -2.99 -3.86
CA ARG A 40 -11.88 -1.89 -4.81
C ARG A 40 -11.50 -0.56 -4.19
N LYS A 41 -10.94 0.30 -5.02
CA LYS A 41 -10.60 1.67 -4.67
C LYS A 41 -11.82 2.56 -4.91
N ILE A 42 -12.27 3.25 -3.87
CA ILE A 42 -13.40 4.19 -3.95
C ILE A 42 -13.00 5.58 -3.48
N LYS A 43 -13.61 6.62 -4.04
CA LYS A 43 -13.50 7.99 -3.56
C LYS A 43 -14.70 8.29 -2.69
N LEU A 44 -14.47 8.51 -1.39
CA LEU A 44 -15.52 8.90 -0.47
C LEU A 44 -15.79 10.41 -0.58
N PRO A 45 -17.06 10.85 -0.58
CA PRO A 45 -17.40 12.27 -0.50
C PRO A 45 -16.72 12.93 0.71
N GLY A 46 -16.19 14.14 0.51
CA GLY A 46 -15.48 14.88 1.57
C GLY A 46 -14.08 14.34 1.93
N ARG A 47 -13.61 13.25 1.31
CA ARG A 47 -12.25 12.71 1.55
C ARG A 47 -11.32 13.04 0.39
N LYS A 48 -10.14 13.58 0.74
CA LYS A 48 -9.08 13.91 -0.21
C LYS A 48 -8.48 12.66 -0.86
N TYR A 49 -8.34 11.58 -0.10
CA TYR A 49 -7.72 10.34 -0.55
C TYR A 49 -8.75 9.22 -0.71
N PRO A 50 -8.61 8.40 -1.77
CA PRO A 50 -9.43 7.22 -1.96
C PRO A 50 -9.10 6.14 -0.92
N VAL A 51 -10.10 5.34 -0.58
CA VAL A 51 -9.99 4.22 0.37
C VAL A 51 -10.15 2.88 -0.36
N ALA A 52 -9.59 1.82 0.20
CA ALA A 52 -9.85 0.45 -0.23
C ALA A 52 -11.00 -0.14 0.58
N ILE A 53 -12.02 -0.64 -0.10
CA ILE A 53 -13.11 -1.42 0.50
C ILE A 53 -13.06 -2.85 -0.01
N LYS A 54 -13.57 -3.80 0.78
CA LYS A 54 -13.75 -5.18 0.34
C LYS A 54 -14.84 -5.23 -0.72
N GLU A 55 -14.57 -5.89 -1.83
CA GLU A 55 -15.54 -6.17 -2.88
C GLU A 55 -15.09 -7.43 -3.62
N GLU A 56 -15.95 -8.43 -3.71
CA GLU A 56 -15.59 -9.68 -4.38
C GLU A 56 -15.34 -9.44 -5.87
N ASN A 57 -14.45 -10.25 -6.47
CA ASN A 57 -14.03 -10.14 -7.87
C ASN A 57 -13.39 -8.81 -8.29
N SER A 58 -13.04 -7.96 -7.33
CA SER A 58 -12.36 -6.69 -7.57
C SER A 58 -10.83 -6.79 -7.38
N LEU A 59 -10.11 -5.77 -7.86
CA LEU A 59 -8.66 -5.73 -7.84
C LEU A 59 -8.13 -4.30 -7.69
N ILE A 60 -7.18 -4.10 -6.78
CA ILE A 60 -6.34 -2.90 -6.73
C ILE A 60 -4.93 -3.23 -7.19
N LYS A 61 -4.42 -2.48 -8.18
CA LYS A 61 -3.00 -2.48 -8.55
C LYS A 61 -2.23 -1.53 -7.64
N GLY A 62 -1.08 -1.95 -7.15
CA GLY A 62 -0.28 -1.18 -6.20
C GLY A 62 1.14 -1.70 -6.09
N LYS A 63 1.74 -1.52 -4.92
CA LYS A 63 3.07 -2.07 -4.60
C LYS A 63 3.09 -2.67 -3.20
N THR A 64 3.91 -3.68 -2.96
CA THR A 64 4.16 -4.23 -1.62
C THR A 64 5.59 -3.95 -1.19
N SER A 65 5.80 -3.69 0.10
CA SER A 65 7.14 -3.70 0.69
C SER A 65 7.67 -5.14 0.71
N SER A 66 8.93 -5.30 0.29
CA SER A 66 9.67 -6.56 0.35
C SER A 66 10.54 -6.64 1.59
#